data_AF-A0A4D8PQK6-F1
#
_entry.id   AF-A0A4D8PQK6-F1
#
_cell.length_a   1.000
_cell.length_b   1.000
_cell.length_c   1.000
_cell.angle_alpha   90.00
_cell.angle_beta   90.00
_cell.angle_gamma   90.00
#
_symmetry.space_group_name_H-M   'P 1'
#
loop_
_entity.id
_entity.type
_entity.pdbx_description
1 polymer ?
#
loop_
_entity_poly.entity_id
_entity_poly.type
_entity_poly.pdbx_seq_one_letter_code
_entity_poly.pdbx_strand_id
1 'polypeptide(L)'
;MTTAAPSPALLAAQQAQQRLEKCLVEGENFRLEAGAGAGKTYSLVAALKKLIAEQGSALMHAGQQVACITYTEVARNEIAQEIEEHPAILVNTIHGFGWSFLSRFQKQLRVMVAAQEARQAAIEAAGGIHDQIVEYNLGFFGIDEKRITLHHDDIPKFLAELLSSAKFQRIFKSMYPILFIDEYQDTDPLIMNSLSENFFATGNGPIVGLFGDHWQTIYRKDYQLADFPNVKNIDKGANFRSAPVIVNVLNRLRPELKQEVNDEAAEGEVRFFHCNTYSGERIDSRNGKQDLPQEVSAQFINSLKNTLQEGGWDFDPVRTKILMLTHNAIAAERGYPNLASIFEHKEAFAKKEDATIAFLADTVEPICNAYSSGNFGEMFRLMGGVPTIRKLVEKVEWRAQLDQLVALRESGTIGEVLNLLKETKRPRLSSRVFDREDEIAKLGPEETEGESNSLKRQRQLRNVAYKELVALVDFINGFTPFATQHSVKGAEFENVLVILSGGWNHYNWPKFLELLHTRAIATKDQAGFLRARNLFYVALSRPKKRLAVLATQTLSQNALAATAQLFGAENVVALPVS
;
A
#
# COMPACT_ATOMS: atom_id res chain seq x y z
N MET A 1 -17.33 -42.21 0.72
CA MET A 1 -16.48 -41.01 0.61
C MET A 1 -15.82 -40.81 1.95
N THR A 2 -14.55 -41.17 2.08
CA THR A 2 -13.77 -40.95 3.32
C THR A 2 -13.62 -39.45 3.50
N THR A 3 -14.39 -38.86 4.41
CA THR A 3 -14.18 -37.49 4.88
C THR A 3 -12.80 -37.46 5.54
N ALA A 4 -11.79 -36.97 4.82
CA ALA A 4 -10.47 -36.73 5.40
C ALA A 4 -10.62 -35.87 6.66
N ALA A 5 -9.80 -36.14 7.67
CA ALA A 5 -9.81 -35.34 8.89
C ALA A 5 -9.57 -33.85 8.53
N PRO A 6 -10.28 -32.91 9.18
CA PRO A 6 -10.09 -31.49 8.91
C PRO A 6 -8.64 -31.07 9.23
N SER A 7 -8.07 -30.20 8.39
CA SER A 7 -6.70 -29.72 8.60
C SER A 7 -6.56 -28.94 9.92
N PRO A 8 -5.35 -28.88 10.52
CA PRO A 8 -5.10 -28.11 11.72
C PRO A 8 -5.51 -26.63 11.60
N ALA A 9 -5.22 -25.99 10.46
CA ALA A 9 -5.69 -24.62 10.19
C ALA A 9 -7.22 -24.50 10.19
N LEU A 10 -7.93 -25.48 9.60
CA LEU A 10 -9.39 -25.46 9.56
C LEU A 10 -9.99 -25.59 10.97
N LEU A 11 -9.44 -26.47 11.80
CA LEU A 11 -9.85 -26.62 13.21
C LEU A 11 -9.62 -25.33 14.00
N ALA A 12 -8.44 -24.70 13.87
CA ALA A 12 -8.14 -23.43 14.51
C ALA A 12 -9.08 -22.30 14.03
N ALA A 13 -9.37 -22.26 12.73
CA ALA A 13 -10.29 -21.29 12.14
C ALA A 13 -11.73 -21.46 12.63
N GLN A 14 -12.21 -22.71 12.76
CA GLN A 14 -13.54 -23.03 13.29
C GLN A 14 -13.67 -22.65 14.76
N GLN A 15 -12.67 -22.92 15.60
CA GLN A 15 -12.67 -22.54 17.01
C GLN A 15 -12.76 -21.01 17.18
N ALA A 16 -11.98 -20.25 16.39
CA ALA A 16 -12.05 -18.79 16.39
C ALA A 16 -13.43 -18.28 15.93
N GLN A 17 -14.00 -18.90 14.88
CA GLN A 17 -15.32 -18.54 14.36
C GLN A 17 -16.43 -18.79 15.40
N GLN A 18 -16.39 -19.92 16.12
CA GLN A 18 -17.35 -20.22 17.19
C GLN A 18 -17.29 -19.20 18.33
N ARG A 19 -16.09 -18.76 18.73
CA ARG A 19 -15.92 -17.72 19.76
C ARG A 19 -16.45 -16.37 19.29
N LEU A 20 -16.24 -16.03 18.03
CA LEU A 20 -16.75 -14.80 17.42
C LEU A 20 -18.28 -14.81 17.42
N GLU A 21 -18.89 -15.90 16.94
CA GLU A 21 -20.35 -16.04 16.91
C GLU A 21 -20.95 -16.02 18.31
N LYS A 22 -20.27 -16.59 19.31
CA LYS A 22 -20.68 -16.49 20.70
C LYS A 22 -20.72 -15.03 21.17
N CYS A 23 -19.71 -14.22 20.86
CA CYS A 23 -19.71 -12.79 21.21
C CYS A 23 -20.89 -12.05 20.57
N LEU A 24 -21.22 -12.35 19.31
CA LEU A 24 -22.38 -11.76 18.63
C LEU A 24 -23.70 -12.10 19.32
N VAL A 25 -23.88 -13.36 19.75
CA VAL A 25 -25.08 -13.81 20.47
C VAL A 25 -25.16 -13.19 21.87
N GLU A 26 -24.02 -13.07 22.56
CA GLU A 26 -23.93 -12.48 23.91
C GLU A 26 -23.98 -10.94 23.90
N GLY A 27 -23.94 -10.31 22.72
CA GLY A 27 -23.97 -8.85 22.58
C GLY A 27 -22.68 -8.16 23.00
N GLU A 28 -21.54 -8.86 22.87
CA GLU A 28 -20.25 -8.40 23.35
C GLU A 28 -19.37 -7.92 22.20
N ASN A 29 -18.59 -6.85 22.46
CA ASN A 29 -17.57 -6.41 21.52
C ASN A 29 -16.43 -7.42 21.48
N PHE A 30 -15.83 -7.61 20.31
CA PHE A 30 -14.72 -8.52 20.13
C PHE A 30 -13.68 -7.97 19.16
N ARG A 31 -12.46 -8.48 19.30
CA ARG A 31 -11.36 -8.31 18.37
C ARG A 31 -10.88 -9.68 17.91
N LEU A 32 -11.00 -9.95 16.62
CA LEU A 32 -10.40 -11.09 15.94
C LEU A 32 -8.96 -10.73 15.53
N GLU A 33 -7.99 -11.16 16.33
CA GLU A 33 -6.57 -11.03 16.04
C GLU A 33 -6.13 -12.21 15.16
N ALA A 34 -5.72 -11.93 13.92
CA ALA A 34 -5.50 -12.97 12.94
C ALA A 34 -4.31 -12.64 12.05
N GLY A 35 -3.35 -13.56 11.97
CA GLY A 35 -2.15 -13.40 11.16
C GLY A 35 -2.44 -13.24 9.66
N ALA A 36 -1.39 -12.97 8.88
CA ALA A 36 -1.51 -13.02 7.42
C ALA A 36 -1.86 -14.44 6.93
N GLY A 37 -2.76 -14.55 5.96
CA GLY A 37 -3.17 -15.86 5.44
C GLY A 37 -4.13 -16.65 6.36
N ALA A 38 -4.59 -16.06 7.48
CA ALA A 38 -5.49 -16.73 8.42
C ALA A 38 -6.96 -16.80 7.97
N GLY A 39 -7.35 -16.13 6.87
CA GLY A 39 -8.76 -16.05 6.45
C GLY A 39 -9.58 -15.07 7.29
N LYS A 40 -9.05 -13.87 7.54
CA LYS A 40 -9.74 -12.75 8.22
C LYS A 40 -11.05 -12.39 7.53
N THR A 41 -10.95 -11.98 6.27
CA THR A 41 -12.07 -11.59 5.42
C THR A 41 -13.11 -12.70 5.32
N TYR A 42 -12.70 -13.97 5.23
CA TYR A 42 -13.61 -15.10 5.26
C TYR A 42 -14.44 -15.15 6.56
N SER A 43 -13.80 -14.95 7.72
CA SER A 43 -14.49 -14.97 9.03
C SER A 43 -15.48 -13.81 9.15
N LEU A 44 -15.09 -12.63 8.67
CA LEU A 44 -15.95 -11.45 8.60
C LEU A 44 -17.16 -11.70 7.69
N VAL A 45 -16.95 -12.17 6.46
CA VAL A 45 -18.01 -12.48 5.50
C VAL A 45 -18.94 -13.58 6.04
N ALA A 46 -18.40 -14.63 6.66
CA ALA A 46 -19.19 -15.69 7.27
C ALA A 46 -20.10 -15.15 8.38
N ALA A 47 -19.59 -14.25 9.23
CA ALA A 47 -20.38 -13.57 10.25
C ALA A 47 -21.48 -12.69 9.64
N LEU A 48 -21.18 -11.94 8.57
CA LEU A 48 -22.18 -11.14 7.85
C LEU A 48 -23.28 -12.02 7.22
N LYS A 49 -22.92 -13.10 6.53
CA LYS A 49 -23.87 -14.04 5.93
C LYS A 49 -24.80 -14.66 6.98
N LYS A 50 -24.26 -14.99 8.16
CA LYS A 50 -25.06 -15.46 9.29
C LYS A 50 -26.02 -14.39 9.81
N LEU A 51 -25.56 -13.15 9.99
CA LEU A 51 -26.41 -12.03 10.41
C LEU A 51 -27.53 -11.74 9.40
N ILE A 52 -27.24 -11.83 8.10
CA ILE A 52 -28.25 -11.72 7.04
C ILE A 52 -29.31 -12.81 7.20
N ALA A 53 -28.89 -14.07 7.34
CA ALA A 53 -29.80 -15.21 7.46
C ALA A 53 -30.67 -15.14 8.72
N GLU A 54 -30.13 -14.69 9.85
CA GLU A 54 -30.83 -14.68 11.14
C GLU A 54 -31.63 -13.40 11.38
N GLN A 55 -31.13 -12.24 10.94
CA GLN A 55 -31.65 -10.92 11.35
C GLN A 55 -31.91 -9.97 10.17
N GLY A 56 -31.58 -10.34 8.93
CA GLY A 56 -31.62 -9.44 7.77
C GLY A 56 -32.98 -8.78 7.53
N SER A 57 -34.07 -9.56 7.55
CA SER A 57 -35.43 -9.03 7.38
C SER A 57 -35.83 -8.08 8.51
N ALA A 58 -35.51 -8.43 9.77
CA ALA A 58 -35.82 -7.60 10.93
C ALA A 58 -35.08 -6.24 10.88
N LEU A 59 -33.80 -6.25 10.50
CA LEU A 59 -32.99 -5.04 10.32
C LEU A 59 -33.61 -4.12 9.26
N MET A 60 -33.98 -4.67 8.11
CA MET A 60 -34.61 -3.91 7.02
C MET A 60 -35.95 -3.30 7.43
N HIS A 61 -36.81 -4.04 8.12
CA HIS A 61 -38.08 -3.53 8.62
C HIS A 61 -37.90 -2.40 9.66
N ALA A 62 -36.85 -2.48 10.46
CA ALA A 62 -36.50 -1.45 11.44
C ALA A 62 -35.73 -0.25 10.83
N GLY A 63 -35.42 -0.28 9.53
CA GLY A 63 -34.59 0.74 8.87
C GLY A 63 -33.14 0.76 9.38
N GLN A 64 -32.66 -0.37 9.89
CA GLN A 64 -31.32 -0.57 10.45
C GLN A 64 -30.42 -1.31 9.47
N GLN A 65 -29.11 -1.14 9.62
CA GLN A 65 -28.11 -1.86 8.84
C GLN A 65 -26.95 -2.30 9.73
N VAL A 66 -26.32 -3.43 9.41
CA VAL A 66 -24.99 -3.75 9.94
C VAL A 66 -23.98 -2.90 9.17
N ALA A 67 -23.18 -2.10 9.86
CA ALA A 67 -22.09 -1.35 9.24
C ALA A 67 -20.85 -2.24 9.11
N CYS A 68 -20.24 -2.28 7.93
CA CYS A 68 -18.97 -2.96 7.68
C CYS A 68 -17.99 -1.96 7.05
N ILE A 69 -17.00 -1.53 7.82
CA ILE A 69 -16.01 -0.55 7.41
C ILE A 69 -14.75 -1.29 6.93
N THR A 70 -14.26 -0.93 5.75
CA THR A 70 -13.00 -1.42 5.19
C THR A 70 -11.98 -0.30 5.01
N TYR A 71 -10.70 -0.66 4.83
CA TYR A 71 -9.65 0.30 4.55
C TYR A 71 -9.55 0.68 3.06
N THR A 72 -9.87 -0.24 2.14
CA THR A 72 -9.72 -0.03 0.69
C THR A 72 -11.02 -0.26 -0.09
N GLU A 73 -11.13 0.39 -1.25
CA GLU A 73 -12.25 0.19 -2.19
C GLU A 73 -12.28 -1.24 -2.76
N VAL A 74 -11.12 -1.88 -2.93
CA VAL A 74 -11.04 -3.27 -3.38
C VAL A 74 -11.69 -4.20 -2.37
N ALA A 75 -11.29 -4.13 -1.09
CA ALA A 75 -11.89 -4.93 -0.03
C ALA A 75 -13.38 -4.62 0.15
N ARG A 76 -13.79 -3.35 -0.02
CA ARG A 76 -15.20 -2.94 0.00
C ARG A 76 -16.00 -3.64 -1.08
N ASN A 77 -15.50 -3.69 -2.31
CA ASN A 77 -16.17 -4.34 -3.43
C ASN A 77 -16.20 -5.86 -3.28
N GLU A 78 -15.09 -6.48 -2.87
CA GLU A 78 -15.00 -7.93 -2.63
C GLU A 78 -16.00 -8.39 -1.57
N ILE A 79 -16.03 -7.72 -0.40
CA ILE A 79 -16.97 -8.07 0.69
C ILE A 79 -18.41 -7.84 0.24
N ALA A 80 -18.69 -6.72 -0.45
CA ALA A 80 -20.03 -6.41 -0.94
C ALA A 80 -20.53 -7.46 -1.94
N GLN A 81 -19.69 -7.91 -2.88
CA GLN A 81 -20.04 -8.96 -3.83
C GLN A 81 -20.27 -10.31 -3.14
N GLU A 82 -19.42 -10.67 -2.18
CA GLU A 82 -19.52 -11.92 -1.43
C GLU A 82 -20.84 -12.05 -0.66
N ILE A 83 -21.40 -10.94 -0.19
CA ILE A 83 -22.71 -10.88 0.50
C ILE A 83 -23.85 -10.50 -0.45
N GLU A 84 -23.62 -10.54 -1.77
CA GLU A 84 -24.61 -10.22 -2.80
C GLU A 84 -25.23 -8.81 -2.65
N GLU A 85 -24.44 -7.85 -2.18
CA GLU A 85 -24.84 -6.46 -1.91
C GLU A 85 -26.12 -6.35 -1.05
N HIS A 86 -26.31 -7.29 -0.12
CA HIS A 86 -27.53 -7.39 0.65
C HIS A 86 -27.86 -6.08 1.41
N PRO A 87 -29.09 -5.52 1.28
CA PRO A 87 -29.43 -4.17 1.74
C PRO A 87 -29.37 -3.99 3.27
N ALA A 88 -29.45 -5.07 4.04
CA ALA A 88 -29.25 -5.03 5.49
C ALA A 88 -27.80 -4.73 5.92
N ILE A 89 -26.83 -4.76 5.00
CA ILE A 89 -25.41 -4.53 5.30
C ILE A 89 -24.92 -3.31 4.53
N LEU A 90 -24.32 -2.34 5.23
CA LEU A 90 -23.66 -1.20 4.63
C LEU A 90 -22.15 -1.43 4.62
N VAL A 91 -21.61 -1.85 3.48
CA VAL A 91 -20.16 -2.03 3.28
C VAL A 91 -19.58 -0.76 2.65
N ASN A 92 -18.64 -0.10 3.33
CA ASN A 92 -18.02 1.12 2.82
C ASN A 92 -16.61 1.33 3.38
N THR A 93 -15.81 2.21 2.76
CA THR A 93 -14.56 2.67 3.39
C THR A 93 -14.87 3.58 4.58
N ILE A 94 -13.91 3.82 5.47
CA ILE A 94 -14.11 4.72 6.63
C ILE A 94 -14.61 6.12 6.21
N HIS A 95 -14.11 6.63 5.07
CA HIS A 95 -14.51 7.93 4.53
C HIS A 95 -15.91 7.88 3.93
N GLY A 96 -16.23 6.88 3.12
CA GLY A 96 -17.58 6.73 2.56
C GLY A 96 -18.63 6.47 3.63
N PHE A 97 -18.32 5.63 4.62
CA PHE A 97 -19.19 5.39 5.77
C PHE A 97 -19.37 6.65 6.61
N GLY A 98 -18.27 7.31 6.98
CA GLY A 98 -18.30 8.54 7.78
C GLY A 98 -19.11 9.63 7.09
N TRP A 99 -18.91 9.83 5.79
CA TRP A 99 -19.69 10.79 5.01
C TRP A 99 -21.18 10.41 4.91
N SER A 100 -21.50 9.13 4.69
CA SER A 100 -22.88 8.63 4.66
C SER A 100 -23.65 8.89 5.97
N PHE A 101 -22.94 8.92 7.11
CA PHE A 101 -23.53 9.28 8.39
C PHE A 101 -23.58 10.81 8.58
N LEU A 102 -22.46 11.49 8.37
CA LEU A 102 -22.29 12.93 8.61
C LEU A 102 -23.19 13.81 7.73
N SER A 103 -23.34 13.48 6.44
CA SER A 103 -24.08 14.27 5.45
C SER A 103 -25.53 14.56 5.84
N ARG A 104 -26.11 13.75 6.74
CA ARG A 104 -27.46 13.91 7.30
C ARG A 104 -27.58 15.08 8.27
N PHE A 105 -26.46 15.61 8.77
CA PHE A 105 -26.41 16.63 9.83
C PHE A 105 -25.76 17.94 9.36
N GLN A 106 -26.26 18.48 8.24
CA GLN A 106 -25.74 19.68 7.57
C GLN A 106 -25.56 20.89 8.51
N LYS A 107 -26.51 21.12 9.42
CA LYS A 107 -26.41 22.21 10.41
C LYS A 107 -25.21 22.02 11.33
N GLN A 108 -25.00 20.80 11.84
CA GLN A 108 -23.87 20.48 12.70
C GLN A 108 -22.54 20.52 11.94
N LEU A 109 -22.52 20.04 10.69
CA LEU A 109 -21.33 20.14 9.83
C LEU A 109 -20.87 21.59 9.67
N ARG A 110 -21.80 22.52 9.39
CA ARG A 110 -21.48 23.96 9.31
C ARG A 110 -20.90 24.50 10.62
N VAL A 111 -21.43 24.09 11.77
CA VAL A 111 -20.90 24.49 13.08
C VAL A 111 -19.48 23.95 13.29
N MET A 112 -19.23 22.68 12.96
CA MET A 112 -17.90 22.07 13.11
C MET A 112 -16.88 22.70 12.16
N VAL A 113 -17.27 23.05 10.93
CA VAL A 113 -16.41 23.81 10.00
C VAL A 113 -16.11 25.21 10.55
N ALA A 114 -17.13 25.91 11.05
CA ALA A 114 -16.97 27.24 11.65
C ALA A 114 -16.04 27.24 12.87
N ALA A 115 -15.94 26.12 13.60
CA ALA A 115 -15.06 25.96 14.75
C ALA A 115 -13.59 25.68 14.36
N GLN A 116 -13.28 25.45 13.09
CA GLN A 116 -11.89 25.20 12.67
C GLN A 116 -11.11 26.51 12.54
N GLU A 117 -10.16 26.75 13.44
CA GLU A 117 -9.28 27.94 13.42
C GLU A 117 -8.46 28.04 12.12
N ALA A 118 -7.95 26.89 11.63
CA ALA A 118 -7.15 26.83 10.41
C ALA A 118 -7.89 27.28 9.14
N ARG A 119 -9.22 27.46 9.20
CA ARG A 119 -10.07 27.81 8.06
C ARG A 119 -10.73 29.17 8.17
N GLN A 120 -10.48 29.93 9.24
CA GLN A 120 -11.13 31.24 9.44
C GLN A 120 -10.86 32.20 8.28
N ALA A 121 -9.62 32.31 7.81
CA ALA A 121 -9.28 33.18 6.68
C ALA A 121 -10.05 32.81 5.40
N ALA A 122 -10.23 31.51 5.12
CA ALA A 122 -10.99 31.05 3.96
C ALA A 122 -12.49 31.31 4.13
N ILE A 123 -13.01 31.14 5.35
CA ILE A 123 -14.41 31.42 5.69
C ILE A 123 -14.71 32.91 5.55
N GLU A 124 -13.84 33.78 6.06
CA GLU A 124 -13.97 35.24 5.93
C GLU A 124 -13.92 35.68 4.47
N ALA A 125 -12.97 35.14 3.69
CA ALA A 125 -12.86 35.43 2.26
C ALA A 125 -14.10 35.02 1.47
N ALA A 126 -14.82 33.98 1.89
CA ALA A 126 -16.06 33.53 1.28
C ALA A 126 -17.33 34.23 1.83
N GLY A 127 -17.19 35.22 2.72
CA GLY A 127 -18.32 35.96 3.29
C GLY A 127 -19.03 35.25 4.45
N GLY A 128 -18.41 34.24 5.07
CA GLY A 128 -18.90 33.54 6.25
C GLY A 128 -19.67 32.24 5.96
N ILE A 129 -20.10 31.56 7.03
CA ILE A 129 -20.91 30.33 6.96
C ILE A 129 -22.37 30.65 7.29
N HIS A 130 -23.25 30.36 6.33
CA HIS A 130 -24.68 30.60 6.35
C HIS A 130 -25.45 29.29 6.11
N ASP A 131 -26.07 29.15 4.94
CA ASP A 131 -26.89 28.01 4.53
C ASP A 131 -26.22 27.11 3.48
N GLN A 132 -24.90 27.26 3.27
CA GLN A 132 -24.15 26.46 2.29
C GLN A 132 -24.35 24.96 2.51
N ILE A 133 -24.44 24.23 1.40
CA ILE A 133 -24.48 22.77 1.40
C ILE A 133 -23.06 22.25 1.64
N VAL A 134 -22.89 21.45 2.69
CA VAL A 134 -21.62 20.76 2.94
C VAL A 134 -21.59 19.49 2.11
N GLU A 135 -20.53 19.29 1.33
CA GLU A 135 -20.33 18.17 0.42
C GLU A 135 -18.92 17.55 0.57
N TYR A 136 -18.76 16.29 0.17
CA TYR A 136 -17.48 15.59 0.09
C TYR A 136 -17.40 14.82 -1.23
N ASN A 137 -16.56 15.29 -2.16
CA ASN A 137 -16.39 14.69 -3.49
C ASN A 137 -14.92 14.42 -3.85
N LEU A 138 -14.08 15.47 -3.79
CA LEU A 138 -12.69 15.41 -4.27
C LEU A 138 -11.65 15.38 -3.14
N GLY A 139 -12.08 15.47 -1.88
CA GLY A 139 -11.17 15.54 -0.73
C GLY A 139 -10.36 16.83 -0.63
N PHE A 140 -10.76 17.89 -1.33
CA PHE A 140 -10.19 19.24 -1.16
C PHE A 140 -11.14 20.13 -0.38
N PHE A 141 -10.57 20.91 0.55
CA PHE A 141 -11.34 21.95 1.22
C PHE A 141 -11.60 23.13 0.27
N GLY A 142 -12.84 23.61 0.27
CA GLY A 142 -13.27 24.75 -0.51
C GLY A 142 -14.53 25.34 0.10
N ILE A 143 -14.71 26.65 -0.06
CA ILE A 143 -15.91 27.35 0.39
C ILE A 143 -16.27 28.45 -0.60
N ASP A 144 -17.54 28.47 -0.99
CA ASP A 144 -18.14 29.50 -1.82
C ASP A 144 -19.52 29.92 -1.25
N GLU A 145 -20.24 30.77 -1.97
CA GLU A 145 -21.56 31.28 -1.54
C GLU A 145 -22.62 30.18 -1.36
N LYS A 146 -22.45 29.02 -2.00
CA LYS A 146 -23.45 27.93 -2.06
C LYS A 146 -23.00 26.65 -1.39
N ARG A 147 -21.69 26.37 -1.35
CA ARG A 147 -21.15 25.06 -0.96
C ARG A 147 -19.91 25.18 -0.08
N ILE A 148 -19.75 24.17 0.77
CA ILE A 148 -18.53 23.89 1.53
C ILE A 148 -18.08 22.48 1.16
N THR A 149 -16.91 22.32 0.56
CA THR A 149 -16.33 21.00 0.28
C THR A 149 -15.35 20.62 1.40
N LEU A 150 -15.45 19.39 1.88
CA LEU A 150 -14.58 18.87 2.95
C LEU A 150 -13.31 18.24 2.40
N HIS A 151 -12.22 18.39 3.16
CA HIS A 151 -10.98 17.66 2.96
C HIS A 151 -11.12 16.21 3.44
N HIS A 152 -10.29 15.30 2.94
CA HIS A 152 -10.30 13.89 3.34
C HIS A 152 -10.17 13.72 4.88
N ASP A 153 -9.20 14.42 5.47
CA ASP A 153 -8.93 14.39 6.91
C ASP A 153 -10.05 14.96 7.79
N ASP A 154 -11.02 15.68 7.23
CA ASP A 154 -12.16 16.18 8.00
C ASP A 154 -13.13 15.07 8.38
N ILE A 155 -13.27 14.05 7.54
CA ILE A 155 -14.31 13.02 7.72
C ILE A 155 -14.08 12.23 9.00
N PRO A 156 -12.87 11.68 9.28
CA PRO A 156 -12.62 10.99 10.53
C PRO A 156 -12.75 11.92 11.75
N LYS A 157 -12.24 13.15 11.63
CA LYS A 157 -12.29 14.14 12.72
C LYS A 157 -13.73 14.50 13.10
N PHE A 158 -14.55 14.89 12.13
CA PHE A 158 -15.93 15.26 12.37
C PHE A 158 -16.79 14.09 12.82
N LEU A 159 -16.52 12.87 12.33
CA LEU A 159 -17.21 11.69 12.84
C LEU A 159 -16.86 11.45 14.32
N ALA A 160 -15.57 11.50 14.70
CA ALA A 160 -15.14 11.35 16.10
C ALA A 160 -15.76 12.42 17.01
N GLU A 161 -15.75 13.68 16.57
CA GLU A 161 -16.35 14.81 17.29
C GLU A 161 -17.86 14.64 17.45
N LEU A 162 -18.57 14.24 16.40
CA LEU A 162 -20.01 14.02 16.45
C LEU A 162 -20.36 12.89 17.44
N LEU A 163 -19.58 11.81 17.45
CA LEU A 163 -19.75 10.66 18.35
C LEU A 163 -19.40 10.96 19.81
N SER A 164 -18.79 12.10 20.14
CA SER A 164 -18.62 12.53 21.53
C SER A 164 -19.96 12.90 22.21
N SER A 165 -21.01 13.16 21.42
CA SER A 165 -22.32 13.53 21.94
C SER A 165 -23.25 12.34 22.12
N ALA A 166 -23.82 12.18 23.32
CA ALA A 166 -24.81 11.14 23.62
C ALA A 166 -26.03 11.13 22.68
N LYS A 167 -26.40 12.28 22.09
CA LYS A 167 -27.46 12.33 21.08
C LYS A 167 -27.06 11.53 19.84
N PHE A 168 -25.88 11.79 19.30
CA PHE A 168 -25.41 11.15 18.07
C PHE A 168 -24.96 9.71 18.31
N GLN A 169 -24.47 9.37 19.50
CA GLN A 169 -24.24 7.98 19.92
C GLN A 169 -25.52 7.13 19.83
N ARG A 170 -26.65 7.64 20.35
CA ARG A 170 -27.95 6.95 20.27
C ARG A 170 -28.44 6.83 18.84
N ILE A 171 -28.30 7.87 18.02
CA ILE A 171 -28.68 7.83 16.61
C ILE A 171 -27.82 6.81 15.86
N PHE A 172 -26.51 6.82 16.10
CA PHE A 172 -25.56 5.90 15.49
C PHE A 172 -25.91 4.45 15.81
N LYS A 173 -26.11 4.12 17.10
CA LYS A 173 -26.54 2.77 17.53
C LYS A 173 -27.90 2.37 16.97
N SER A 174 -28.85 3.33 16.90
CA SER A 174 -30.18 3.06 16.36
C SER A 174 -30.15 2.72 14.88
N MET A 175 -29.23 3.29 14.11
CA MET A 175 -29.08 3.00 12.68
C MET A 175 -28.21 1.77 12.44
N TYR A 176 -27.14 1.64 13.22
CA TYR A 176 -26.12 0.61 13.07
C TYR A 176 -25.97 -0.17 14.37
N PRO A 177 -26.85 -1.16 14.66
CA PRO A 177 -26.77 -1.93 15.90
C PRO A 177 -25.51 -2.80 15.99
N ILE A 178 -24.90 -3.15 14.84
CA ILE A 178 -23.65 -3.90 14.73
C ILE A 178 -22.71 -3.13 13.80
N LEU A 179 -21.44 -3.04 14.20
CA LEU A 179 -20.36 -2.39 13.46
C LEU A 179 -19.16 -3.34 13.34
N PHE A 180 -18.82 -3.75 12.13
CA PHE A 180 -17.57 -4.46 11.83
C PHE A 180 -16.55 -3.50 11.23
N ILE A 181 -15.30 -3.62 11.67
CA ILE A 181 -14.17 -2.84 11.16
C ILE A 181 -13.10 -3.83 10.72
N ASP A 182 -12.88 -3.90 9.41
CA ASP A 182 -11.78 -4.65 8.81
C ASP A 182 -10.49 -3.82 8.82
N GLU A 183 -9.35 -4.51 8.89
CA GLU A 183 -8.01 -3.92 9.04
C GLU A 183 -7.98 -2.82 10.13
N TYR A 184 -8.51 -3.11 11.33
CA TYR A 184 -8.70 -2.12 12.40
C TYR A 184 -7.42 -1.35 12.75
N GLN A 185 -6.25 -1.95 12.53
CA GLN A 185 -4.96 -1.34 12.83
C GLN A 185 -4.59 -0.20 11.88
N ASP A 186 -5.27 -0.08 10.73
CA ASP A 186 -5.13 1.06 9.79
C ASP A 186 -6.24 2.11 9.97
N THR A 187 -7.29 1.84 10.76
CA THR A 187 -8.41 2.76 11.02
C THR A 187 -7.95 3.99 11.78
N ASP A 188 -8.34 5.20 11.34
CA ASP A 188 -7.97 6.51 11.91
C ASP A 188 -7.95 6.53 13.47
N PRO A 189 -6.90 7.07 14.13
CA PRO A 189 -6.78 6.98 15.58
C PRO A 189 -7.88 7.78 16.29
N LEU A 190 -8.37 8.88 15.69
CA LEU A 190 -9.45 9.67 16.26
C LEU A 190 -10.74 8.84 16.34
N ILE A 191 -11.00 8.03 15.31
CA ILE A 191 -12.14 7.11 15.29
C ILE A 191 -11.96 6.03 16.33
N MET A 192 -10.80 5.35 16.35
CA MET A 192 -10.56 4.27 17.32
C MET A 192 -10.63 4.76 18.77
N ASN A 193 -10.09 5.94 19.06
CA ASN A 193 -10.19 6.57 20.37
C ASN A 193 -11.64 6.93 20.71
N SER A 194 -12.38 7.50 19.76
CA SER A 194 -13.81 7.81 19.95
C SER A 194 -14.64 6.56 20.21
N LEU A 195 -14.41 5.45 19.50
CA LEU A 195 -15.07 4.17 19.79
C LEU A 195 -14.69 3.64 21.17
N SER A 196 -13.41 3.73 21.55
CA SER A 196 -12.92 3.31 22.86
C SER A 196 -13.58 4.06 24.01
N GLU A 197 -13.58 5.38 23.94
CA GLU A 197 -14.10 6.25 25.01
C GLU A 197 -15.63 6.21 25.05
N ASN A 198 -16.29 6.31 23.89
CA ASN A 198 -17.74 6.54 23.84
C ASN A 198 -18.57 5.26 23.80
N PHE A 199 -18.04 4.16 23.26
CA PHE A 199 -18.78 2.90 23.11
C PHE A 199 -18.21 1.77 23.97
N PHE A 200 -16.91 1.52 23.89
CA PHE A 200 -16.28 0.40 24.60
C PHE A 200 -16.29 0.63 26.10
N ALA A 201 -15.80 1.78 26.58
CA ALA A 201 -15.74 2.10 28.00
C ALA A 201 -17.13 2.23 28.64
N THR A 202 -18.12 2.75 27.90
CA THR A 202 -19.48 2.98 28.43
C THR A 202 -20.39 1.76 28.32
N GLY A 203 -20.11 0.82 27.41
CA GLY A 203 -20.99 -0.30 27.07
C GLY A 203 -22.29 0.10 26.35
N ASN A 204 -22.48 1.39 26.03
CA ASN A 204 -23.74 1.90 25.50
C ASN A 204 -23.79 2.02 23.96
N GLY A 205 -22.74 1.58 23.27
CA GLY A 205 -22.63 1.60 21.82
C GLY A 205 -23.28 0.41 21.10
N PRO A 206 -23.09 0.31 19.78
CA PRO A 206 -23.40 -0.90 19.02
C PRO A 206 -22.45 -2.04 19.39
N ILE A 207 -22.77 -3.27 18.96
CA ILE A 207 -21.84 -4.40 19.05
C ILE A 207 -20.74 -4.17 18.01
N VAL A 208 -19.48 -4.11 18.45
CA VAL A 208 -18.34 -3.86 17.56
C VAL A 208 -17.47 -5.09 17.41
N GLY A 209 -17.24 -5.49 16.16
CA GLY A 209 -16.27 -6.52 15.78
C GLY A 209 -15.07 -5.91 15.07
N LEU A 210 -13.88 -5.97 15.70
CA LEU A 210 -12.62 -5.53 15.11
C LEU A 210 -11.91 -6.73 14.45
N PHE A 211 -11.55 -6.63 13.18
CA PHE A 211 -10.86 -7.67 12.42
C PHE A 211 -9.52 -7.11 11.95
N GLY A 212 -8.41 -7.81 12.23
CA GLY A 212 -7.11 -7.27 11.85
C GLY A 212 -5.91 -7.99 12.43
N ASP A 213 -4.76 -7.33 12.31
CA ASP A 213 -3.47 -7.82 12.75
C ASP A 213 -2.55 -6.66 13.14
N HIS A 214 -2.32 -6.45 14.44
CA HIS A 214 -1.48 -5.33 14.89
C HIS A 214 0.00 -5.44 14.49
N TRP A 215 0.47 -6.64 14.11
CA TRP A 215 1.83 -6.80 13.56
C TRP A 215 1.92 -6.30 12.11
N GLN A 216 0.79 -6.00 11.46
CA GLN A 216 0.74 -5.38 10.13
C GLN A 216 0.54 -3.86 10.16
N THR A 217 0.67 -3.21 11.32
CA THR A 217 0.67 -1.74 11.42
C THR A 217 1.99 -1.18 10.88
N ILE A 218 1.98 -0.65 9.65
CA ILE A 218 3.18 -0.16 8.95
C ILE A 218 3.09 1.30 8.50
N TYR A 219 1.89 1.90 8.47
CA TYR A 219 1.68 3.31 8.08
C TYR A 219 1.62 4.28 9.26
N ARG A 220 1.62 3.75 10.49
CA ARG A 220 1.42 4.52 11.71
C ARG A 220 2.59 4.42 12.67
N LYS A 221 2.47 5.10 13.83
CA LYS A 221 3.50 5.15 14.87
C LYS A 221 3.11 4.36 16.14
N ASP A 222 1.87 3.92 16.24
CA ASP A 222 1.26 3.09 17.28
C ASP A 222 1.34 1.59 16.89
N TYR A 223 2.47 0.96 17.22
CA TYR A 223 2.74 -0.43 16.84
C TYR A 223 2.26 -1.47 17.87
N GLN A 224 1.78 -1.02 19.02
CA GLN A 224 1.33 -1.88 20.10
C GLN A 224 -0.13 -2.25 19.90
N LEU A 225 -0.49 -3.46 20.34
CA LEU A 225 -1.88 -3.86 20.43
C LEU A 225 -2.59 -2.94 21.43
N ALA A 226 -3.54 -2.14 20.95
CA ALA A 226 -4.35 -1.30 21.82
C ALA A 226 -5.15 -2.17 22.80
N ASP A 227 -5.18 -1.80 24.08
CA ASP A 227 -6.07 -2.45 25.03
C ASP A 227 -7.40 -1.69 25.06
N PHE A 228 -8.47 -2.32 24.59
CA PHE A 228 -9.79 -1.71 24.51
C PHE A 228 -10.68 -2.27 25.63
N PRO A 229 -11.29 -1.41 26.45
CA PRO A 229 -12.15 -1.87 27.55
C PRO A 229 -13.36 -2.64 27.00
N ASN A 230 -13.82 -3.68 27.68
CA ASN A 230 -15.01 -4.45 27.25
C ASN A 230 -14.93 -5.00 25.81
N VAL A 231 -13.73 -5.31 25.30
CA VAL A 231 -13.51 -5.98 24.01
C VAL A 231 -12.84 -7.34 24.25
N LYS A 232 -13.51 -8.43 23.88
CA LYS A 232 -12.95 -9.79 24.00
C LYS A 232 -11.94 -10.08 22.88
N ASN A 233 -10.78 -10.62 23.24
CA ASN A 233 -9.77 -11.04 22.28
C ASN A 233 -10.05 -12.45 21.75
N ILE A 234 -9.96 -12.63 20.44
CA ILE A 234 -10.14 -13.89 19.74
C ILE A 234 -8.94 -14.08 18.80
N ASP A 235 -8.02 -14.94 19.22
CA ASP A 235 -6.85 -15.28 18.40
C ASP A 235 -7.22 -16.33 17.35
N LYS A 236 -6.96 -16.02 16.08
CA LYS A 236 -7.13 -16.94 14.95
C LYS A 236 -5.78 -17.51 14.52
N GLY A 237 -5.40 -18.61 15.16
CA GLY A 237 -4.15 -19.33 14.90
C GLY A 237 -4.16 -20.21 13.65
N ALA A 238 -4.77 -19.79 12.55
CA ALA A 238 -4.81 -20.53 11.29
C ALA A 238 -3.89 -19.88 10.24
N ASN A 239 -3.29 -20.68 9.35
CA ASN A 239 -2.60 -20.21 8.15
C ASN A 239 -2.94 -21.11 6.96
N PHE A 240 -3.69 -20.56 6.00
CA PHE A 240 -4.10 -21.24 4.77
C PHE A 240 -3.20 -20.92 3.57
N ARG A 241 -2.24 -20.01 3.74
CA ARG A 241 -1.45 -19.44 2.63
C ARG A 241 -0.12 -20.15 2.45
N SER A 242 0.61 -20.30 3.55
CA SER A 242 2.06 -20.51 3.52
C SER A 242 2.43 -21.95 3.87
N ALA A 243 3.46 -22.45 3.21
CA ALA A 243 4.04 -23.75 3.50
C ALA A 243 4.57 -23.82 4.95
N PRO A 244 4.62 -25.02 5.57
CA PRO A 244 5.01 -25.20 6.96
C PRO A 244 6.34 -24.56 7.36
N VAL A 245 7.35 -24.62 6.49
CA VAL A 245 8.66 -24.01 6.76
C VAL A 245 8.59 -22.49 6.94
N ILE A 246 7.71 -21.80 6.21
CA ILE A 246 7.48 -20.35 6.34
C ILE A 246 6.69 -20.08 7.63
N VAL A 247 5.63 -20.86 7.89
CA VAL A 247 4.82 -20.72 9.11
C VAL A 247 5.66 -20.92 10.38
N ASN A 248 6.65 -21.84 10.34
CA ASN A 248 7.61 -22.02 11.43
C ASN A 248 8.45 -20.77 11.69
N VAL A 249 8.93 -20.10 10.64
CA VAL A 249 9.64 -18.81 10.78
C VAL A 249 8.73 -17.76 11.41
N LEU A 250 7.47 -17.66 10.94
CA LEU A 250 6.49 -16.73 11.50
C LEU A 250 6.17 -17.01 12.97
N ASN A 251 6.02 -18.28 13.35
CA ASN A 251 5.74 -18.69 14.73
C ASN A 251 6.94 -18.44 15.66
N ARG A 252 8.18 -18.59 15.17
CA ARG A 252 9.39 -18.22 15.93
C ARG A 252 9.52 -16.71 16.09
N LEU A 253 9.12 -15.96 15.06
CA LEU A 253 9.11 -14.51 15.09
C LEU A 253 8.01 -13.95 16.00
N ARG A 254 6.83 -14.59 16.02
CA ARG A 254 5.62 -14.20 16.77
C ARG A 254 5.04 -15.39 17.57
N PRO A 255 5.63 -15.75 18.72
CA PRO A 255 5.20 -16.91 19.48
C PRO A 255 3.83 -16.73 20.16
N GLU A 256 3.37 -15.50 20.38
CA GLU A 256 2.09 -15.23 21.05
C GLU A 256 0.86 -15.51 20.18
N LEU A 257 1.01 -15.55 18.85
CA LEU A 257 -0.04 -15.94 17.92
C LEU A 257 0.47 -17.09 17.05
N LYS A 258 0.55 -18.28 17.66
CA LYS A 258 0.96 -19.49 16.95
C LYS A 258 -0.08 -19.84 15.87
N GLN A 259 0.42 -20.08 14.67
CA GLN A 259 -0.36 -20.45 13.49
C GLN A 259 -0.18 -21.92 13.15
N GLU A 260 -1.29 -22.58 12.85
CA GLU A 260 -1.36 -23.94 12.36
C GLU A 260 -1.55 -23.94 10.83
N VAL A 261 -0.93 -24.89 10.14
CA VAL A 261 -0.90 -24.97 8.68
C VAL A 261 -2.12 -25.69 8.12
N ASN A 262 -2.49 -25.36 6.89
CA ASN A 262 -3.57 -26.06 6.18
C ASN A 262 -3.13 -27.39 5.57
N ASP A 263 -1.89 -27.46 5.09
CA ASP A 263 -1.30 -28.67 4.52
C ASP A 263 0.08 -28.90 5.17
N GLU A 264 0.16 -29.92 6.02
CA GLU A 264 1.39 -30.30 6.71
C GLU A 264 2.43 -30.91 5.77
N ALA A 265 2.00 -31.44 4.63
CA ALA A 265 2.86 -32.06 3.62
C ALA A 265 3.32 -31.07 2.53
N ALA A 266 2.82 -29.82 2.55
CA ALA A 266 3.18 -28.84 1.55
C ALA A 266 4.69 -28.56 1.56
N GLU A 267 5.33 -28.75 0.41
CA GLU A 267 6.75 -28.45 0.24
C GLU A 267 6.98 -26.94 0.13
N GLY A 268 8.03 -26.46 0.79
CA GLY A 268 8.43 -25.07 0.73
C GLY A 268 9.91 -24.89 1.04
N GLU A 269 10.37 -23.65 0.95
CA GLU A 269 11.77 -23.30 1.17
C GLU A 269 11.88 -21.98 1.94
N VAL A 270 12.82 -21.91 2.89
CA VAL A 270 13.22 -20.66 3.56
C VAL A 270 14.75 -20.55 3.56
N ARG A 271 15.29 -19.41 3.12
CA ARG A 271 16.73 -19.12 3.19
C ARG A 271 16.99 -17.67 3.59
N PHE A 272 18.03 -17.46 4.39
CA PHE A 272 18.52 -16.14 4.78
C PHE A 272 19.97 -15.98 4.30
N PHE A 273 20.21 -14.97 3.50
CA PHE A 273 21.51 -14.65 2.93
C PHE A 273 22.06 -13.36 3.54
N HIS A 274 23.38 -13.28 3.69
CA HIS A 274 24.05 -12.07 4.16
C HIS A 274 25.35 -11.81 3.39
N CYS A 275 25.72 -10.54 3.27
CA CYS A 275 26.89 -10.10 2.51
C CYS A 275 28.13 -9.84 3.38
N ASN A 276 28.27 -10.48 4.55
CA ASN A 276 29.40 -10.22 5.48
C ASN A 276 30.78 -10.61 4.92
N THR A 277 30.82 -11.44 3.88
CA THR A 277 32.02 -11.85 3.15
C THR A 277 32.63 -10.73 2.32
N TYR A 278 31.85 -9.70 1.97
CA TYR A 278 32.35 -8.55 1.23
C TYR A 278 33.30 -7.71 2.10
N SER A 279 34.55 -7.62 1.65
CA SER A 279 35.66 -6.93 2.31
C SER A 279 36.03 -5.57 1.70
N GLY A 280 35.28 -5.11 0.68
CA GLY A 280 35.51 -3.80 0.07
C GLY A 280 34.91 -2.65 0.88
N GLU A 281 35.00 -1.43 0.33
CA GLU A 281 34.44 -0.24 0.98
C GLU A 281 32.92 -0.33 1.09
N ARG A 282 32.39 0.05 2.27
CA ARG A 282 30.97 0.08 2.58
C ARG A 282 30.49 1.51 2.77
N ILE A 283 29.20 1.72 2.57
CA ILE A 283 28.58 3.04 2.75
C ILE A 283 28.72 3.48 4.22
N ASP A 284 29.23 4.70 4.43
CA ASP A 284 29.32 5.35 5.75
C ASP A 284 28.40 6.59 5.84
N SER A 285 27.21 6.48 5.27
CA SER A 285 26.17 7.49 5.43
C SER A 285 25.32 7.18 6.66
N ARG A 286 24.69 8.20 7.26
CA ARG A 286 23.79 8.05 8.41
C ARG A 286 22.68 7.00 8.19
N ASN A 287 22.23 6.86 6.94
CA ASN A 287 21.02 6.10 6.60
C ASN A 287 21.32 4.74 5.97
N GLY A 288 22.54 4.53 5.48
CA GLY A 288 23.01 3.29 4.85
C GLY A 288 24.30 2.78 5.48
N LYS A 289 24.55 3.07 6.76
CA LYS A 289 25.80 2.70 7.42
C LYS A 289 26.05 1.19 7.29
N GLN A 290 27.27 0.84 6.89
CA GLN A 290 27.73 -0.54 6.65
C GLN A 290 26.96 -1.28 5.54
N ASP A 291 26.23 -0.56 4.69
CA ASP A 291 25.56 -1.13 3.53
C ASP A 291 26.51 -1.29 2.33
N LEU A 292 26.10 -2.07 1.35
CA LEU A 292 26.84 -2.24 0.09
C LEU A 292 26.71 -0.99 -0.79
N PRO A 293 27.79 -0.58 -1.50
CA PRO A 293 27.67 0.34 -2.62
C PRO A 293 26.65 -0.16 -3.65
N GLN A 294 26.01 0.76 -4.39
CA GLN A 294 24.91 0.42 -5.31
C GLN A 294 25.31 -0.64 -6.34
N GLU A 295 26.47 -0.49 -6.98
CA GLU A 295 26.96 -1.42 -8.00
C GLU A 295 27.21 -2.83 -7.41
N VAL A 296 27.79 -2.88 -6.21
CA VAL A 296 28.05 -4.14 -5.50
C VAL A 296 26.75 -4.80 -5.04
N SER A 297 25.78 -4.00 -4.56
CA SER A 297 24.44 -4.49 -4.19
C SER A 297 23.75 -5.18 -5.37
N ALA A 298 23.79 -4.56 -6.56
CA ALA A 298 23.24 -5.14 -7.78
C ALA A 298 23.93 -6.46 -8.18
N GLN A 299 25.26 -6.56 -8.00
CA GLN A 299 25.99 -7.82 -8.24
C GLN A 299 25.52 -8.94 -7.30
N PHE A 300 25.39 -8.65 -5.99
CA PHE A 300 24.89 -9.63 -5.03
C PHE A 300 23.45 -10.06 -5.31
N ILE A 301 22.57 -9.12 -5.66
CA ILE A 301 21.17 -9.42 -6.01
C ILE A 301 21.11 -10.32 -7.26
N ASN A 302 21.89 -10.01 -8.29
CA ASN A 302 21.92 -10.82 -9.51
C ASN A 302 22.52 -12.22 -9.28
N SER A 303 23.61 -12.32 -8.51
CA SER A 303 24.22 -13.60 -8.13
C SER A 303 23.25 -14.47 -7.33
N LEU A 304 22.54 -13.87 -6.37
CA LEU A 304 21.50 -14.56 -5.62
C LEU A 304 20.34 -15.00 -6.52
N LYS A 305 19.87 -14.16 -7.44
CA LYS A 305 18.81 -14.52 -8.39
C LYS A 305 19.20 -15.74 -9.22
N ASN A 306 20.43 -15.77 -9.77
CA ASN A 306 20.93 -16.92 -10.51
C ASN A 306 20.94 -18.19 -9.65
N THR A 307 21.46 -18.09 -8.42
CA THR A 307 21.49 -19.21 -7.45
C THR A 307 20.08 -19.74 -7.14
N LEU A 308 19.10 -18.84 -6.96
CA LEU A 308 17.71 -19.20 -6.71
C LEU A 308 17.05 -19.82 -7.95
N GLN A 309 17.37 -19.34 -9.16
CA GLN A 309 16.88 -19.91 -10.42
C GLN A 309 17.38 -21.34 -10.63
N GLU A 310 18.64 -21.63 -10.31
CA GLU A 310 19.19 -22.99 -10.29
C GLU A 310 18.46 -23.88 -9.26
N GLY A 311 18.01 -23.30 -8.14
CA GLY A 311 17.11 -23.92 -7.17
C GLY A 311 15.64 -24.03 -7.62
N GLY A 312 15.33 -23.68 -8.86
CA GLY A 312 14.01 -23.78 -9.48
C GLY A 312 13.08 -22.59 -9.23
N TRP A 313 13.59 -21.44 -8.81
CA TRP A 313 12.80 -20.21 -8.73
C TRP A 313 12.50 -19.64 -10.13
N ASP A 314 11.28 -19.13 -10.30
CA ASP A 314 10.83 -18.45 -11.50
C ASP A 314 10.57 -16.97 -11.19
N PHE A 315 11.40 -16.07 -11.71
CA PHE A 315 11.31 -14.63 -11.45
C PHE A 315 10.26 -13.90 -12.30
N ASP A 316 9.34 -14.63 -12.94
CA ASP A 316 8.15 -14.05 -13.53
C ASP A 316 7.38 -13.20 -12.48
N PRO A 317 6.97 -11.96 -12.80
CA PRO A 317 6.28 -11.06 -11.87
C PRO A 317 4.98 -11.61 -11.27
N VAL A 318 4.35 -12.60 -11.89
CA VAL A 318 3.14 -13.28 -11.41
C VAL A 318 3.47 -14.28 -10.30
N ARG A 319 4.63 -14.94 -10.36
CA ARG A 319 5.04 -15.96 -9.38
C ARG A 319 5.89 -15.39 -8.27
N THR A 320 6.88 -14.56 -8.61
CA THR A 320 7.89 -14.09 -7.65
C THR A 320 7.84 -12.58 -7.49
N LYS A 321 7.89 -12.13 -6.24
CA LYS A 321 8.14 -10.72 -5.92
C LYS A 321 9.45 -10.51 -5.17
N ILE A 322 10.15 -9.44 -5.53
CA ILE A 322 11.36 -8.93 -4.91
C ILE A 322 10.97 -7.69 -4.11
N LEU A 323 11.02 -7.77 -2.79
CA LEU A 323 10.60 -6.72 -1.88
C LEU A 323 11.79 -5.88 -1.43
N MET A 324 11.79 -4.60 -1.79
CA MET A 324 12.83 -3.65 -1.38
C MET A 324 12.27 -2.59 -0.44
N LEU A 325 13.14 -1.97 0.36
CA LEU A 325 12.70 -1.02 1.38
C LEU A 325 12.16 0.30 0.82
N THR A 326 12.71 0.79 -0.30
CA THR A 326 12.34 2.12 -0.85
C THR A 326 12.19 2.11 -2.37
N HIS A 327 11.36 3.02 -2.90
CA HIS A 327 11.27 3.25 -4.34
C HIS A 327 12.61 3.68 -4.95
N ASN A 328 13.47 4.38 -4.21
CA ASN A 328 14.81 4.75 -4.68
C ASN A 328 15.72 3.52 -4.83
N ALA A 329 15.62 2.55 -3.92
CA ALA A 329 16.35 1.29 -4.05
C ALA A 329 15.87 0.49 -5.27
N ILE A 330 14.56 0.50 -5.55
CA ILE A 330 14.02 -0.11 -6.77
C ILE A 330 14.49 0.64 -8.01
N ALA A 331 14.46 1.98 -7.99
CA ALA A 331 14.91 2.82 -9.09
C ALA A 331 16.39 2.59 -9.43
N ALA A 332 17.23 2.50 -8.41
CA ALA A 332 18.64 2.16 -8.53
C ALA A 332 18.86 0.78 -9.17
N GLU A 333 18.07 -0.21 -8.75
CA GLU A 333 18.14 -1.59 -9.27
C GLU A 333 17.57 -1.71 -10.70
N ARG A 334 16.55 -0.92 -11.03
CA ARG A 334 15.86 -0.95 -12.32
C ARG A 334 16.38 0.04 -13.35
N GLY A 335 17.33 0.90 -12.97
CA GLY A 335 17.97 1.82 -13.89
C GLY A 335 17.19 3.11 -14.16
N TYR A 336 16.42 3.61 -13.18
CA TYR A 336 15.81 4.95 -13.21
C TYR A 336 16.14 5.85 -11.99
N PRO A 337 17.38 5.84 -11.45
CA PRO A 337 17.70 6.56 -10.22
C PRO A 337 17.63 8.09 -10.37
N ASN A 338 17.97 8.64 -11.55
CA ASN A 338 17.97 10.08 -11.75
C ASN A 338 16.55 10.60 -11.80
N LEU A 339 15.64 9.89 -12.47
CA LEU A 339 14.21 10.21 -12.47
C LEU A 339 13.66 10.23 -11.04
N ALA A 340 13.92 9.19 -10.26
CA ALA A 340 13.42 9.09 -8.88
C ALA A 340 13.98 10.21 -7.97
N SER A 341 15.21 10.68 -8.22
CA SER A 341 15.87 11.69 -7.39
C SER A 341 15.26 13.10 -7.49
N ILE A 342 14.51 13.37 -8.57
CA ILE A 342 13.89 14.67 -8.86
C ILE A 342 12.66 14.94 -7.96
N PHE A 343 12.04 13.90 -7.42
CA PHE A 343 10.80 14.03 -6.65
C PHE A 343 11.07 13.96 -5.15
N GLU A 344 10.72 15.03 -4.42
CA GLU A 344 10.79 15.07 -2.95
C GLU A 344 9.87 14.01 -2.32
N HIS A 345 8.66 13.86 -2.86
CA HIS A 345 7.73 12.79 -2.51
C HIS A 345 7.98 11.57 -3.39
N LYS A 346 8.65 10.56 -2.82
CA LYS A 346 9.16 9.36 -3.51
C LYS A 346 8.09 8.46 -4.14
N GLU A 347 6.80 8.76 -3.97
CA GLU A 347 5.69 8.04 -4.59
C GLU A 347 5.02 8.83 -5.73
N ALA A 348 5.24 10.14 -5.83
CA ALA A 348 4.51 11.03 -6.74
C ALA A 348 4.75 10.66 -8.22
N PHE A 349 5.97 10.25 -8.56
CA PHE A 349 6.29 9.80 -9.92
C PHE A 349 5.67 8.43 -10.24
N ALA A 350 5.61 7.51 -9.26
CA ALA A 350 5.00 6.19 -9.45
C ALA A 350 3.46 6.28 -9.55
N LYS A 351 2.86 7.24 -8.84
CA LYS A 351 1.42 7.57 -8.90
C LYS A 351 1.04 8.46 -10.09
N LYS A 352 2.00 8.83 -10.95
CA LYS A 352 1.78 9.69 -12.13
C LYS A 352 1.14 11.04 -11.78
N GLU A 353 1.49 11.61 -10.63
CA GLU A 353 0.96 12.91 -10.18
C GLU A 353 1.52 14.09 -10.99
N ASP A 354 2.68 13.91 -11.63
CA ASP A 354 3.23 14.89 -12.56
C ASP A 354 2.68 14.73 -13.98
N ALA A 355 2.22 15.83 -14.56
CA ALA A 355 1.59 15.85 -15.88
C ALA A 355 2.50 15.39 -17.02
N THR A 356 3.82 15.62 -16.93
CA THR A 356 4.79 15.18 -17.94
C THR A 356 5.01 13.68 -17.85
N ILE A 357 5.21 13.16 -16.63
CA ILE A 357 5.32 11.71 -16.41
C ILE A 357 4.04 11.00 -16.85
N ALA A 358 2.86 11.50 -16.46
CA ALA A 358 1.58 10.95 -16.85
C ALA A 358 1.41 10.93 -18.38
N PHE A 359 1.69 12.04 -19.06
CA PHE A 359 1.59 12.11 -20.52
C PHE A 359 2.53 11.12 -21.21
N LEU A 360 3.80 11.08 -20.81
CA LEU A 360 4.76 10.19 -21.44
C LEU A 360 4.44 8.72 -21.15
N ALA A 361 4.03 8.38 -19.93
CA ALA A 361 3.73 7.01 -19.51
C ALA A 361 2.38 6.49 -20.04
N ASP A 362 1.33 7.31 -20.05
CA ASP A 362 -0.04 6.88 -20.39
C ASP A 362 -0.39 7.11 -21.87
N THR A 363 0.37 7.96 -22.57
CA THR A 363 0.11 8.28 -23.98
C THR A 363 1.28 7.85 -24.87
N VAL A 364 2.48 8.37 -24.63
CA VAL A 364 3.62 8.16 -25.55
C VAL A 364 4.09 6.71 -25.55
N GLU A 365 4.29 6.12 -24.38
CA GLU A 365 4.78 4.74 -24.27
C GLU A 365 3.81 3.70 -24.87
N PRO A 366 2.49 3.73 -24.61
CA PRO A 366 1.52 2.87 -25.28
C PRO A 366 1.54 3.01 -26.81
N ILE A 367 1.71 4.22 -27.34
CA ILE A 367 1.83 4.46 -28.79
C ILE A 367 3.10 3.80 -29.35
N CYS A 368 4.24 4.01 -28.69
CA CYS A 368 5.51 3.41 -29.09
C CYS A 368 5.44 1.87 -29.06
N ASN A 369 4.84 1.29 -28.04
CA ASN A 369 4.68 -0.16 -27.92
C ASN A 369 3.76 -0.73 -29.02
N ALA A 370 2.65 -0.05 -29.32
CA ALA A 370 1.74 -0.44 -30.39
C ALA A 370 2.43 -0.36 -31.77
N TYR A 371 3.23 0.68 -32.01
CA TYR A 371 4.01 0.84 -33.24
C TYR A 371 5.06 -0.26 -33.40
N SER A 372 5.89 -0.49 -32.37
CA SER A 372 6.94 -1.53 -32.40
C SER A 372 6.39 -2.95 -32.55
N SER A 373 5.16 -3.19 -32.07
CA SER A 373 4.48 -4.49 -32.22
C SER A 373 3.73 -4.64 -33.55
N GLY A 374 3.79 -3.64 -34.45
CA GLY A 374 3.05 -3.63 -35.71
C GLY A 374 1.53 -3.46 -35.56
N ASN A 375 1.03 -3.11 -34.38
CA ASN A 375 -0.38 -2.89 -34.10
C ASN A 375 -0.78 -1.43 -34.39
N PHE A 376 -0.78 -1.08 -35.68
CA PHE A 376 -1.06 0.29 -36.13
C PHE A 376 -2.48 0.75 -35.82
N GLY A 377 -3.45 -0.17 -35.74
CA GLY A 377 -4.84 0.17 -35.40
C GLY A 377 -4.95 0.71 -33.97
N GLU A 378 -4.32 0.03 -33.02
CA GLU A 378 -4.26 0.47 -31.63
C GLU A 378 -3.48 1.78 -31.46
N MET A 379 -2.34 1.90 -32.16
CA MET A 379 -1.54 3.13 -32.18
C MET A 379 -2.38 4.35 -32.56
N PHE A 380 -3.15 4.29 -33.65
CA PHE A 380 -4.01 5.40 -34.08
C PHE A 380 -5.17 5.65 -33.13
N ARG A 381 -5.74 4.61 -32.51
CA ARG A 381 -6.78 4.75 -31.48
C ARG A 381 -6.27 5.60 -30.30
N LEU A 382 -5.06 5.29 -29.82
CA LEU A 382 -4.40 6.02 -28.72
C LEU A 382 -4.04 7.47 -29.09
N MET A 383 -3.79 7.74 -30.37
CA MET A 383 -3.54 9.09 -30.90
C MET A 383 -4.82 9.93 -31.13
N GLY A 384 -6.00 9.39 -30.84
CA GLY A 384 -7.29 10.09 -31.02
C GLY A 384 -7.93 9.89 -32.41
N GLY A 385 -7.49 8.90 -33.18
CA GLY A 385 -8.10 8.50 -34.44
C GLY A 385 -7.09 8.30 -35.58
N VAL A 386 -7.56 7.67 -36.67
CA VAL A 386 -6.74 7.46 -37.87
C VAL A 386 -6.53 8.80 -38.59
N PRO A 387 -5.29 9.25 -38.79
CA PRO A 387 -5.01 10.46 -39.55
C PRO A 387 -5.46 10.26 -41.00
N THR A 388 -5.96 11.32 -41.62
CA THR A 388 -6.29 11.29 -43.05
C THR A 388 -5.01 11.32 -43.89
N ILE A 389 -4.38 10.16 -44.08
CA ILE A 389 -3.20 10.01 -44.95
C ILE A 389 -3.69 10.00 -46.40
N ARG A 390 -3.43 11.08 -47.15
CA ARG A 390 -3.91 11.27 -48.53
C ARG A 390 -2.81 11.01 -49.56
N LYS A 391 -1.54 11.02 -49.15
CA LYS A 391 -0.38 10.86 -50.04
C LYS A 391 0.62 9.84 -49.52
N LEU A 392 1.32 9.15 -50.43
CA LEU A 392 2.37 8.18 -50.08
C LEU A 392 3.52 8.83 -49.29
N VAL A 393 3.84 10.09 -49.60
CA VAL A 393 4.89 10.88 -48.91
C VAL A 393 4.55 11.08 -47.42
N GLU A 394 3.28 11.35 -47.10
CA GLU A 394 2.83 11.52 -45.71
C GLU A 394 3.04 10.22 -44.92
N LYS A 395 2.78 9.06 -45.53
CA LYS A 395 3.02 7.76 -44.88
C LYS A 395 4.50 7.53 -44.56
N VAL A 396 5.40 7.91 -45.46
CA VAL A 396 6.85 7.80 -45.25
C VAL A 396 7.30 8.73 -44.12
N GLU A 397 6.79 9.96 -44.09
CA GLU A 397 7.08 10.95 -43.04
C GLU A 397 6.58 10.49 -41.66
N TRP A 398 5.36 9.95 -41.59
CA TRP A 398 4.81 9.35 -40.37
C TRP A 398 5.71 8.25 -39.81
N ARG A 399 6.15 7.35 -40.69
CA ARG A 399 7.03 6.25 -40.31
C ARG A 399 8.37 6.77 -39.80
N ALA A 400 9.00 7.70 -40.53
CA ALA A 400 10.29 8.27 -40.15
C ALA A 400 10.24 8.98 -38.78
N GLN A 401 9.16 9.71 -38.49
CA GLN A 401 8.98 10.38 -37.20
C GLN A 401 8.78 9.40 -36.03
N LEU A 402 8.02 8.32 -36.25
CA LEU A 402 7.83 7.28 -35.23
C LEU A 402 9.10 6.43 -35.04
N ASP A 403 9.83 6.13 -36.11
CA ASP A 403 11.14 5.47 -36.04
C ASP A 403 12.13 6.34 -35.24
N GLN A 404 12.13 7.66 -35.47
CA GLN A 404 12.93 8.61 -34.69
C GLN A 404 12.50 8.66 -33.22
N LEU A 405 11.20 8.66 -32.94
CA LEU A 405 10.67 8.62 -31.58
C LEU A 405 11.12 7.35 -30.85
N VAL A 406 11.02 6.20 -31.50
CA VAL A 406 11.49 4.92 -30.94
C VAL A 406 13.00 4.92 -30.71
N ALA A 407 13.79 5.46 -31.64
CA ALA A 407 15.24 5.58 -31.46
C ALA A 407 15.59 6.47 -30.24
N LEU A 408 14.90 7.59 -30.06
CA LEU A 408 15.09 8.45 -28.89
C LEU A 408 14.73 7.78 -27.56
N ARG A 409 13.89 6.74 -27.56
CA ARG A 409 13.60 5.97 -26.32
C ARG A 409 14.85 5.28 -25.79
N GLU A 410 15.74 4.84 -26.67
CA GLU A 410 16.94 4.09 -26.31
C GLU A 410 18.13 5.00 -25.99
N SER A 411 18.35 6.02 -26.80
CA SER A 411 19.56 6.85 -26.72
C SER A 411 19.34 8.29 -26.26
N GLY A 412 18.09 8.77 -26.29
CA GLY A 412 17.75 10.17 -26.05
C GLY A 412 17.37 10.49 -24.60
N THR A 413 17.03 11.76 -24.39
CA THR A 413 16.52 12.34 -23.14
C THR A 413 15.02 12.64 -23.23
N ILE A 414 14.38 12.82 -22.08
CA ILE A 414 12.99 13.31 -22.01
C ILE A 414 12.84 14.64 -22.75
N GLY A 415 13.80 15.55 -22.64
CA GLY A 415 13.77 16.85 -23.32
C GLY A 415 13.79 16.73 -24.85
N GLU A 416 14.60 15.81 -25.40
CA GLU A 416 14.66 15.56 -26.85
C GLU A 416 13.36 14.94 -27.37
N VAL A 417 12.78 14.00 -26.62
CA VAL A 417 11.47 13.44 -26.97
C VAL A 417 10.39 14.52 -26.95
N LEU A 418 10.33 15.35 -25.90
CA LEU A 418 9.36 16.45 -25.83
C LEU A 418 9.53 17.46 -26.98
N ASN A 419 10.76 17.77 -27.36
CA ASN A 419 11.05 18.64 -28.51
C ASN A 419 10.54 18.02 -29.82
N LEU A 420 10.82 16.73 -30.06
CA LEU A 420 10.33 16.01 -31.24
C LEU A 420 8.80 16.01 -31.29
N LEU A 421 8.14 15.78 -30.15
CA LEU A 421 6.68 15.77 -30.06
C LEU A 421 6.07 17.17 -30.27
N LYS A 422 6.75 18.24 -29.82
CA LYS A 422 6.34 19.63 -30.06
C LYS A 422 6.40 20.00 -31.55
N GLU A 423 7.43 19.53 -32.26
CA GLU A 423 7.62 19.76 -33.70
C GLU A 423 6.64 18.92 -34.54
N THR A 424 6.63 17.60 -34.33
CA THR A 424 5.85 16.65 -35.14
C THR A 424 4.36 16.68 -34.80
N LYS A 425 4.01 17.08 -33.57
CA LYS A 425 2.65 17.03 -33.00
C LYS A 425 2.07 15.60 -33.01
N ARG A 426 2.93 14.57 -32.89
CA ARG A 426 2.60 13.15 -33.02
C ARG A 426 3.26 12.28 -31.92
N PRO A 427 2.53 11.95 -30.83
CA PRO A 427 1.25 12.53 -30.40
C PRO A 427 1.36 14.01 -30.00
N ARG A 428 0.22 14.71 -29.98
CA ARG A 428 0.15 16.09 -29.49
C ARG A 428 0.43 16.11 -27.98
N LEU A 429 1.23 17.07 -27.54
CA LEU A 429 1.40 17.34 -26.12
C LEU A 429 0.04 17.68 -25.47
N SER A 430 -0.16 17.23 -24.23
CA SER A 430 -1.30 17.69 -23.43
C SER A 430 -1.16 19.19 -23.15
N SER A 431 -2.28 19.90 -22.93
CA SER A 431 -2.26 21.36 -22.68
C SER A 431 -1.30 21.71 -21.54
N ARG A 432 -1.39 21.00 -20.41
CA ARG A 432 -0.52 21.21 -19.25
C ARG A 432 0.97 21.02 -19.55
N VAL A 433 1.33 20.02 -20.36
CA VAL A 433 2.73 19.79 -20.74
C VAL A 433 3.19 20.85 -21.73
N PHE A 434 2.35 21.19 -22.71
CA PHE A 434 2.64 22.24 -23.68
C PHE A 434 2.89 23.58 -22.99
N ASP A 435 2.01 23.99 -22.08
CA ASP A 435 2.11 25.27 -21.37
C ASP A 435 3.42 25.36 -20.57
N ARG A 436 3.78 24.29 -19.86
CA ARG A 436 5.06 24.20 -19.13
C ARG A 436 6.27 24.30 -20.04
N GLU A 437 6.25 23.59 -21.17
CA GLU A 437 7.35 23.62 -22.15
C GLU A 437 7.47 24.98 -22.85
N ASP A 438 6.36 25.68 -23.05
CA ASP A 438 6.35 27.04 -23.59
C ASP A 438 6.88 28.07 -22.58
N GLU A 439 6.52 27.91 -21.31
CA GLU A 439 7.00 28.75 -20.21
C GLU A 439 8.51 28.61 -20.01
N ILE A 440 9.05 27.39 -20.00
CA ILE A 440 10.50 27.13 -19.95
C ILE A 440 11.22 27.77 -21.15
N ALA A 441 10.65 27.66 -22.35
CA ALA A 441 11.24 28.25 -23.55
C ALA A 441 11.30 29.79 -23.47
N LYS A 442 10.30 30.42 -22.84
CA LYS A 442 10.25 31.89 -22.63
C LYS A 442 11.24 32.37 -21.57
N LEU A 443 11.43 31.59 -20.50
CA LEU A 443 12.35 31.92 -19.40
C LEU A 443 13.83 31.72 -19.78
N GLY A 444 14.10 30.93 -20.83
CA GLY A 444 15.44 30.64 -21.30
C GLY A 444 16.09 29.43 -20.63
N PRO A 445 17.34 29.07 -21.01
CA PRO A 445 17.97 27.82 -20.59
C PRO A 445 18.40 27.80 -19.10
N GLU A 446 18.69 28.97 -18.52
CA GLU A 446 19.12 29.10 -17.13
C GLU A 446 17.93 29.28 -16.18
N GLU A 447 18.09 28.81 -14.94
CA GLU A 447 17.10 29.03 -13.88
C GLU A 447 17.06 30.50 -13.47
N THR A 448 15.85 31.04 -13.34
CA THR A 448 15.63 32.43 -12.90
C THR A 448 15.17 32.51 -11.44
N GLU A 449 15.56 33.58 -10.73
CA GLU A 449 15.08 33.82 -9.36
C GLU A 449 13.56 34.07 -9.38
N GLY A 450 12.79 33.18 -8.75
CA GLY A 450 11.33 33.22 -8.71
C GLY A 450 10.61 32.08 -9.44
N GLU A 451 11.33 31.17 -10.10
CA GLU A 451 10.72 30.00 -10.75
C GLU A 451 9.98 29.10 -9.74
N SER A 452 8.77 28.66 -10.11
CA SER A 452 8.01 27.70 -9.32
C SER A 452 8.75 26.35 -9.23
N ASN A 453 8.56 25.63 -8.11
CA ASN A 453 9.15 24.29 -7.94
C ASN A 453 8.74 23.31 -9.05
N SER A 454 7.57 23.51 -9.67
CA SER A 454 7.12 22.69 -10.80
C SER A 454 7.96 22.91 -12.06
N LEU A 455 8.41 24.14 -12.33
CA LEU A 455 9.23 24.46 -13.51
C LEU A 455 10.66 23.96 -13.32
N LYS A 456 11.24 24.16 -12.14
CA LYS A 456 12.56 23.60 -11.77
C LYS A 456 12.59 22.08 -11.95
N ARG A 457 11.54 21.40 -11.46
CA ARG A 457 11.37 19.95 -11.66
C ARG A 457 11.32 19.57 -13.14
N GLN A 458 10.56 20.32 -13.94
CA GLN A 458 10.44 20.06 -15.38
C GLN A 458 11.79 20.22 -16.10
N ARG A 459 12.60 21.24 -15.74
CA ARG A 459 13.97 21.39 -16.25
C ARG A 459 14.84 20.18 -15.93
N GLN A 460 14.79 19.70 -14.69
CA GLN A 460 15.54 18.51 -14.28
C GLN A 460 15.07 17.26 -15.04
N LEU A 461 13.75 17.08 -15.21
CA LEU A 461 13.18 15.97 -15.98
C LEU A 461 13.70 15.95 -17.42
N ARG A 462 13.82 17.10 -18.09
CA ARG A 462 14.32 17.18 -19.48
C ARG A 462 15.72 16.56 -19.64
N ASN A 463 16.55 16.57 -18.60
CA ASN A 463 17.92 16.05 -18.63
C ASN A 463 18.00 14.53 -18.34
N VAL A 464 16.89 13.89 -17.97
CA VAL A 464 16.86 12.46 -17.68
C VAL A 464 16.85 11.65 -18.97
N ALA A 465 17.64 10.57 -19.02
CA ALA A 465 17.63 9.64 -20.15
C ALA A 465 16.26 8.98 -20.28
N TYR A 466 15.71 8.92 -21.50
CA TYR A 466 14.34 8.44 -21.72
C TYR A 466 14.17 6.97 -21.31
N LYS A 467 15.22 6.15 -21.42
CA LYS A 467 15.23 4.77 -20.92
C LYS A 467 14.85 4.64 -19.44
N GLU A 468 15.12 5.66 -18.60
CA GLU A 468 14.70 5.66 -17.20
C GLU A 468 13.18 5.74 -17.07
N LEU A 469 12.53 6.51 -17.95
CA LEU A 469 11.07 6.57 -18.01
C LEU A 469 10.49 5.23 -18.49
N VAL A 470 11.10 4.59 -19.50
CA VAL A 470 10.67 3.25 -19.96
C VAL A 470 10.74 2.26 -18.80
N ALA A 471 11.86 2.23 -18.08
CA ALA A 471 12.04 1.37 -16.91
C ALA A 471 11.03 1.69 -15.78
N LEU A 472 10.69 2.96 -15.58
CA LEU A 472 9.63 3.37 -14.66
C LEU A 472 8.25 2.86 -15.10
N VAL A 473 7.93 2.97 -16.39
CA VAL A 473 6.64 2.53 -16.96
C VAL A 473 6.47 1.03 -16.80
N ASP A 474 7.54 0.25 -17.05
CA ASP A 474 7.55 -1.18 -16.80
C ASP A 474 7.28 -1.51 -15.33
N PHE A 475 7.88 -0.74 -14.41
CA PHE A 475 7.63 -0.87 -12.98
C PHE A 475 6.16 -0.57 -12.62
N ILE A 476 5.61 0.56 -13.07
CA ILE A 476 4.24 0.97 -12.73
C ILE A 476 3.20 -0.01 -13.29
N ASN A 477 3.42 -0.52 -14.50
CA ASN A 477 2.49 -1.45 -15.15
C ASN A 477 2.58 -2.87 -14.58
N GLY A 478 3.42 -3.11 -13.56
CA GLY A 478 3.53 -4.40 -12.89
C GLY A 478 4.30 -5.46 -13.69
N PHE A 479 4.98 -5.08 -14.78
CA PHE A 479 5.84 -5.97 -15.58
C PHE A 479 7.14 -6.33 -14.87
N THR A 480 7.31 -5.88 -13.62
CA THR A 480 8.50 -6.16 -12.82
C THR A 480 8.14 -6.99 -11.59
N PRO A 481 9.03 -7.90 -11.15
CA PRO A 481 8.84 -8.59 -9.89
C PRO A 481 9.10 -7.66 -8.68
N PHE A 482 9.53 -6.42 -8.88
CA PHE A 482 9.91 -5.54 -7.77
C PHE A 482 8.70 -4.85 -7.15
N ALA A 483 8.70 -4.75 -5.83
CA ALA A 483 7.70 -4.01 -5.07
C ALA A 483 8.35 -3.44 -3.80
N THR A 484 7.77 -2.39 -3.23
CA THR A 484 8.21 -1.95 -1.90
C THR A 484 7.62 -2.88 -0.85
N GLN A 485 8.34 -3.08 0.25
CA GLN A 485 7.85 -3.89 1.38
C GLN A 485 6.50 -3.40 1.92
N HIS A 486 6.22 -2.09 1.83
CA HIS A 486 4.94 -1.50 2.22
C HIS A 486 3.81 -1.81 1.22
N SER A 487 4.09 -1.77 -0.09
CA SER A 487 3.08 -1.90 -1.13
C SER A 487 2.42 -3.28 -1.22
N VAL A 488 3.03 -4.32 -0.65
CA VAL A 488 2.55 -5.71 -0.76
C VAL A 488 1.65 -6.15 0.39
N LYS A 489 1.29 -5.24 1.30
CA LYS A 489 0.31 -5.54 2.35
C LYS A 489 -1.01 -6.00 1.70
N GLY A 490 -1.61 -7.06 2.25
CA GLY A 490 -2.80 -7.70 1.69
C GLY A 490 -2.52 -8.70 0.55
N ALA A 491 -1.47 -8.50 -0.26
CA ALA A 491 -1.12 -9.39 -1.36
C ALA A 491 -0.44 -10.69 -0.91
N GLU A 492 -0.35 -11.64 -1.84
CA GLU A 492 0.34 -12.93 -1.68
C GLU A 492 0.96 -13.39 -2.99
N PHE A 493 2.10 -14.08 -2.91
CA PHE A 493 2.88 -14.52 -4.07
C PHE A 493 3.40 -15.94 -3.86
N GLU A 494 3.70 -16.65 -4.95
CA GLU A 494 4.26 -18.00 -4.85
C GLU A 494 5.62 -17.97 -4.15
N ASN A 495 6.51 -17.10 -4.62
CA ASN A 495 7.84 -16.89 -4.04
C ASN A 495 8.08 -15.41 -3.69
N VAL A 496 8.84 -15.18 -2.63
CA VAL A 496 9.19 -13.82 -2.19
C VAL A 496 10.66 -13.75 -1.83
N LEU A 497 11.39 -12.84 -2.49
CA LEU A 497 12.75 -12.45 -2.15
C LEU A 497 12.71 -11.08 -1.43
N VAL A 498 13.15 -11.02 -0.18
CA VAL A 498 13.16 -9.78 0.61
C VAL A 498 14.58 -9.22 0.67
N ILE A 499 14.77 -7.98 0.24
CA ILE A 499 16.06 -7.28 0.36
C ILE A 499 16.01 -6.35 1.56
N LEU A 500 16.82 -6.65 2.58
CA LEU A 500 17.02 -5.83 3.78
C LEU A 500 18.20 -4.87 3.55
N SER A 501 17.93 -3.79 2.84
CA SER A 501 18.88 -2.69 2.61
C SER A 501 18.68 -1.54 3.60
N GLY A 502 19.72 -0.72 3.73
CA GLY A 502 19.61 0.61 4.34
C GLY A 502 18.98 1.63 3.38
N GLY A 503 19.25 2.91 3.64
CA GLY A 503 18.81 4.04 2.82
C GLY A 503 17.53 4.73 3.31
N TRP A 504 16.88 4.21 4.37
CA TRP A 504 15.75 4.87 5.02
C TRP A 504 15.94 4.90 6.53
N ASN A 505 16.03 6.12 7.09
CA ASN A 505 16.42 6.43 8.47
C ASN A 505 15.52 5.77 9.54
N HIS A 506 14.36 5.26 9.13
CA HIS A 506 13.40 4.60 10.00
C HIS A 506 13.69 3.12 10.24
N TYR A 507 14.57 2.50 9.45
CA TYR A 507 14.86 1.07 9.52
C TYR A 507 16.36 0.82 9.65
N ASN A 508 16.72 0.04 10.66
CA ASN A 508 18.09 -0.43 10.89
C ASN A 508 18.03 -1.94 11.15
N TRP A 509 18.20 -2.73 10.09
CA TRP A 509 18.06 -4.18 10.14
C TRP A 509 19.09 -4.87 11.03
N PRO A 510 20.40 -4.52 10.98
CA PRO A 510 21.38 -5.10 11.89
C PRO A 510 21.00 -4.90 13.36
N LYS A 511 20.61 -3.67 13.73
CA LYS A 511 20.19 -3.36 15.10
C LYS A 511 18.90 -4.09 15.49
N PHE A 512 17.92 -4.16 14.59
CA PHE A 512 16.68 -4.90 14.83
C PHE A 512 16.97 -6.39 15.14
N LEU A 513 17.77 -7.05 14.31
CA LEU A 513 18.12 -8.46 14.48
C LEU A 513 18.92 -8.69 15.77
N GLU A 514 19.87 -7.81 16.09
CA GLU A 514 20.61 -7.87 17.35
C GLU A 514 19.68 -7.74 18.58
N LEU A 515 18.75 -6.78 18.55
CA LEU A 515 17.77 -6.59 19.61
C LEU A 515 16.78 -7.75 19.70
N LEU A 516 16.46 -8.40 18.58
CA LEU A 516 15.61 -9.59 18.55
C LEU A 516 16.25 -10.76 19.31
N HIS A 517 17.56 -10.95 19.16
CA HIS A 517 18.31 -11.99 19.88
C HIS A 517 18.53 -11.64 21.35
N THR A 518 19.06 -10.45 21.62
CA THR A 518 19.46 -10.01 22.96
C THR A 518 18.27 -9.73 23.87
N ARG A 519 17.10 -9.41 23.29
CA ARG A 519 15.88 -8.97 23.99
C ARG A 519 16.07 -7.73 24.88
N ALA A 520 17.21 -7.05 24.76
CA ALA A 520 17.57 -5.88 25.56
C ALA A 520 17.11 -4.58 24.88
N ILE A 521 15.79 -4.39 24.75
CA ILE A 521 15.22 -3.25 24.04
C ILE A 521 15.08 -2.06 25.00
N ALA A 522 15.97 -1.08 24.88
CA ALA A 522 15.87 0.17 25.64
C ALA A 522 14.71 1.04 25.14
N THR A 523 14.14 1.89 26.00
CA THR A 523 13.00 2.77 25.66
C THR A 523 13.22 3.60 24.40
N LYS A 524 14.44 4.14 24.21
CA LYS A 524 14.81 4.93 23.02
C LYS A 524 14.74 4.14 21.69
N ASP A 525 14.85 2.81 21.77
CA ASP A 525 14.94 1.91 20.61
C ASP A 525 13.62 1.18 20.33
N GLN A 526 12.65 1.26 21.26
CA GLN A 526 11.38 0.55 21.18
C GLN A 526 10.58 0.88 19.93
N ALA A 527 10.41 2.16 19.59
CA ALA A 527 9.64 2.57 18.40
C ALA A 527 10.30 2.12 17.09
N GLY A 528 11.64 2.17 17.00
CA GLY A 528 12.39 1.69 15.84
C GLY A 528 12.34 0.17 15.72
N PHE A 529 12.46 -0.54 16.84
CA PHE A 529 12.35 -2.00 16.90
C PHE A 529 10.97 -2.48 16.44
N LEU A 530 9.89 -1.92 16.98
CA LEU A 530 8.52 -2.33 16.63
C LEU A 530 8.19 -2.05 15.16
N ARG A 531 8.67 -0.92 14.63
CA ARG A 531 8.52 -0.58 13.21
C ARG A 531 9.23 -1.58 12.30
N ALA A 532 10.49 -1.89 12.59
CA ALA A 532 11.28 -2.87 11.84
C ALA A 532 10.67 -4.27 11.96
N ARG A 533 10.23 -4.68 13.15
CA ARG A 533 9.52 -5.94 13.41
C ARG A 533 8.28 -6.07 12.54
N ASN A 534 7.42 -5.06 12.53
CA ASN A 534 6.16 -5.10 11.77
C ASN A 534 6.43 -5.19 10.27
N LEU A 535 7.36 -4.39 9.73
CA LEU A 535 7.70 -4.45 8.31
C LEU A 535 8.33 -5.80 7.93
N PHE A 536 9.21 -6.33 8.79
CA PHE A 536 9.81 -7.66 8.61
C PHE A 536 8.72 -8.74 8.59
N TYR A 537 7.81 -8.73 9.56
CA TYR A 537 6.68 -9.66 9.62
C TYR A 537 5.78 -9.58 8.38
N VAL A 538 5.44 -8.36 7.92
CA VAL A 538 4.67 -8.16 6.68
C VAL A 538 5.39 -8.81 5.51
N ALA A 539 6.69 -8.55 5.33
CA ALA A 539 7.47 -9.10 4.23
C ALA A 539 7.56 -10.63 4.25
N LEU A 540 7.82 -11.24 5.42
CA LEU A 540 7.97 -12.70 5.56
C LEU A 540 6.65 -13.47 5.45
N SER A 541 5.50 -12.80 5.56
CA SER A 541 4.17 -13.42 5.57
C SER A 541 3.43 -13.35 4.23
N ARG A 542 4.09 -12.84 3.18
CA ARG A 542 3.60 -12.80 1.80
C ARG A 542 3.76 -14.10 0.99
N PRO A 543 4.84 -14.90 1.16
CA PRO A 543 5.07 -16.06 0.30
C PRO A 543 4.15 -17.24 0.63
N LYS A 544 3.74 -17.97 -0.41
CA LYS A 544 3.03 -19.24 -0.30
C LYS A 544 4.01 -20.41 -0.16
N LYS A 545 5.05 -20.46 -1.01
CA LYS A 545 5.93 -21.63 -1.15
C LYS A 545 7.37 -21.36 -0.74
N ARG A 546 7.98 -20.29 -1.26
CA ARG A 546 9.42 -20.04 -1.06
C ARG A 546 9.71 -18.62 -0.58
N LEU A 547 10.58 -18.52 0.43
CA LEU A 547 11.03 -17.27 1.03
C LEU A 547 12.55 -17.20 1.02
N ALA A 548 13.10 -16.15 0.42
CA ALA A 548 14.51 -15.82 0.51
C ALA A 548 14.65 -14.41 1.10
N VAL A 549 15.64 -14.20 1.97
CA VAL A 549 15.94 -12.89 2.55
C VAL A 549 17.40 -12.56 2.30
N LEU A 550 17.74 -11.35 1.86
CA LEU A 550 19.11 -10.88 1.67
C LEU A 550 19.38 -9.66 2.55
N ALA A 551 20.33 -9.76 3.48
CA ALA A 551 20.84 -8.61 4.22
C ALA A 551 22.12 -8.06 3.55
N THR A 552 22.04 -6.83 3.06
CA THR A 552 23.17 -6.15 2.41
C THR A 552 24.07 -5.43 3.42
N GLN A 553 23.49 -4.94 4.52
CA GLN A 553 24.23 -4.37 5.65
C GLN A 553 24.99 -5.45 6.44
N THR A 554 26.18 -5.11 6.93
CA THR A 554 26.97 -6.00 7.81
C THR A 554 26.17 -6.38 9.06
N LEU A 555 26.06 -7.68 9.32
CA LEU A 555 25.40 -8.22 10.50
C LEU A 555 26.41 -8.57 11.60
N SER A 556 26.10 -8.19 12.84
CA SER A 556 26.86 -8.62 14.03
C SER A 556 26.62 -10.10 14.33
N GLN A 557 27.45 -10.70 15.19
CA GLN A 557 27.26 -12.10 15.61
C GLN A 557 25.90 -12.31 16.29
N ASN A 558 25.43 -11.35 17.09
CA ASN A 558 24.09 -11.40 17.69
C ASN A 558 22.99 -11.33 16.63
N ALA A 559 23.16 -10.51 15.58
CA ALA A 559 22.21 -10.45 14.47
C ALA A 559 22.17 -11.76 13.67
N LEU A 560 23.33 -12.39 13.41
CA LEU A 560 23.41 -13.71 12.77
C LEU A 560 22.82 -14.82 13.66
N ALA A 561 23.00 -14.74 14.98
CA ALA A 561 22.36 -15.67 15.91
C ALA A 561 20.83 -15.52 15.87
N ALA A 562 20.31 -14.30 15.73
CA ALA A 562 18.87 -14.05 15.55
C ALA A 562 18.34 -14.71 14.27
N THR A 563 19.06 -14.57 13.14
CA THR A 563 18.63 -15.14 11.86
C THR A 563 18.68 -16.67 11.92
N ALA A 564 19.71 -17.26 12.54
CA ALA A 564 19.80 -18.71 12.75
C ALA A 564 18.66 -19.23 13.66
N GLN A 565 18.28 -18.49 14.71
CA GLN A 565 17.14 -18.83 15.55
C GLN A 565 15.81 -18.82 14.78
N LEU A 566 15.63 -17.88 13.85
CA LEU A 566 14.42 -17.76 13.05
C LEU A 566 14.36 -18.78 11.90
N PHE A 567 15.42 -18.87 11.08
CA PHE A 567 15.45 -19.63 9.84
C PHE A 567 16.03 -21.04 9.98
N GLY A 568 16.76 -21.34 11.05
CA GLY A 568 17.63 -22.52 11.15
C GLY A 568 19.04 -22.20 10.67
N ALA A 569 20.07 -22.70 11.36
CA ALA A 569 21.46 -22.37 11.07
C ALA A 569 21.90 -22.85 9.66
N GLU A 570 21.35 -23.99 9.22
CA GLU A 570 21.54 -24.57 7.89
C GLU A 570 20.97 -23.70 6.76
N ASN A 571 20.03 -22.81 7.07
CA ASN A 571 19.38 -21.93 6.10
C ASN A 571 19.97 -20.52 6.10
N VAL A 572 20.99 -20.24 6.94
CA VAL A 572 21.71 -18.96 6.96
C VAL A 572 23.00 -19.09 6.16
N VAL A 573 23.09 -18.39 5.04
CA VAL A 573 24.17 -18.55 4.05
C VAL A 573 24.88 -17.23 3.82
N ALA A 574 26.22 -17.25 3.90
CA ALA A 574 27.03 -16.14 3.46
C ALA A 574 27.15 -16.18 1.93
N LEU A 575 26.70 -15.14 1.23
CA LEU A 575 26.87 -15.07 -0.23
C LEU A 575 28.32 -14.73 -0.57
N PRO A 576 29.00 -15.47 -1.46
CA PRO A 576 30.30 -15.05 -1.95
C PRO A 576 30.17 -13.82 -2.86
N VAL A 577 31.20 -12.96 -2.86
CA VAL A 577 31.35 -11.94 -3.90
C VAL A 577 31.67 -12.68 -5.20
N SER A 578 30.92 -12.39 -6.27
CA SER A 578 31.14 -12.98 -7.60
C SER A 578 32.32 -12.33 -8.31
#